data_AF-A0A5F1Y990-F1
#
_entry.id   AF-A0A5F1Y990-F1
#
_cell.length_a   1.000
_cell.length_b   1.000
_cell.length_c   1.000
_cell.angle_alpha   90.00
_cell.angle_beta   90.00
_cell.angle_gamma   90.00
#
_symmetry.space_group_name_H-M   'P 1'
#
loop_
_entity.id
_entity.type
_entity.pdbx_description
1 polymer ?
#
loop_
_entity_poly.entity_id
_entity_poly.type
_entity_poly.pdbx_seq_one_letter_code
_entity_poly.pdbx_strand_id
1 'polypeptide(L)'
;MKQQIKEGCRIYARTLGLGLVSLIVILATIDCRTNKKESKELTDLLTWMSLVGGSNLKTRIIDSNLSSGIGASNASSLINPHTGQLVSNSLLQGIYFGELEVVAYDYRPGETDQIHNGMSGFVGPDWSYWVIAPSGYTAGRYNVLKVGDQINPDWYPPMYRQKITTDFEIDAFEINMDRVGIVYDDAFYGIHDYPAGIDGGTSETNILYKYPEWSKIPKHTCIPEFPGVPSSPIANTANVLFVRKDIVTTPVVVTTNYTVSPVDGSLISSIKYSSRTLTTEESEFLLSLVQQGTTRRSYDNLLVIPYEGPWKITQDGESDTANKIYSAKDAEILVKFDLSNALDTNPAETDLSVPKIRFASDGQNVPLGLKLEIVSK
;
A
#
# COMPACT_ATOMS: atom_id res chain seq x y z
N MET A 1 8.44 -56.69 21.93
CA MET A 1 9.70 -55.98 21.61
C MET A 1 9.52 -54.55 21.09
N LYS A 2 8.59 -54.25 20.15
CA LYS A 2 8.42 -52.87 19.63
C LYS A 2 7.73 -51.86 20.58
N GLN A 3 7.06 -52.34 21.63
CA GLN A 3 6.33 -51.47 22.57
C GLN A 3 7.20 -50.94 23.72
N GLN A 4 8.20 -51.71 24.19
CA GLN A 4 9.14 -51.29 25.23
C GLN A 4 10.14 -50.22 24.77
N ILE A 5 10.48 -50.18 23.48
CA ILE A 5 11.38 -49.15 22.92
C ILE A 5 10.69 -47.77 22.87
N LYS A 6 9.36 -47.75 22.68
CA LYS A 6 8.57 -46.51 22.61
C LYS A 6 8.36 -45.85 23.97
N GLU A 7 8.28 -46.64 25.05
CA GLU A 7 8.21 -46.12 26.42
C GLU A 7 9.58 -45.67 26.94
N GLY A 8 10.66 -46.38 26.61
CA GLY A 8 12.03 -45.95 26.94
C GLY A 8 12.40 -44.58 26.36
N CYS A 9 12.06 -44.32 25.09
CA CYS A 9 12.31 -43.01 24.46
C CYS A 9 11.47 -41.87 25.05
N ARG A 10 10.24 -42.14 25.51
CA ARG A 10 9.39 -41.11 26.14
C ARG A 10 9.84 -40.76 27.55
N ILE A 11 10.39 -41.71 28.29
CA ILE A 11 10.94 -41.47 29.62
C ILE A 11 12.22 -40.65 29.50
N TYR A 12 13.16 -41.02 28.60
CA TYR A 12 14.39 -40.26 28.38
C TYR A 12 14.16 -38.81 27.91
N ALA A 13 13.20 -38.57 27.01
CA ALA A 13 12.87 -37.22 26.56
C ALA A 13 12.25 -36.34 27.67
N ARG A 14 11.47 -36.93 28.59
CA ARG A 14 10.90 -36.21 29.73
C ARG A 14 11.93 -35.91 30.81
N THR A 15 12.87 -36.82 31.07
CA THR A 15 13.96 -36.57 32.04
C THR A 15 14.98 -35.55 31.53
N LEU A 16 15.27 -35.55 30.22
CA LEU A 16 16.09 -34.52 29.57
C LEU A 16 15.39 -33.14 29.55
N GLY A 17 14.09 -33.11 29.28
CA GLY A 17 13.31 -31.86 29.29
C GLY A 17 13.20 -31.22 30.67
N LEU A 18 12.99 -32.02 31.72
CA LEU A 18 12.94 -31.51 33.11
C LEU A 18 14.32 -31.07 33.62
N GLY A 19 15.40 -31.75 33.20
CA GLY A 19 16.77 -31.32 33.49
C GLY A 19 17.12 -29.98 32.82
N LEU A 20 16.70 -29.77 31.57
CA LEU A 20 16.95 -28.53 30.83
C LEU A 20 16.18 -27.34 31.42
N VAL A 21 14.91 -27.53 31.76
CA VAL A 21 14.08 -26.48 32.38
C VAL A 21 14.61 -26.13 33.76
N SER A 22 15.06 -27.11 34.55
CA SER A 22 15.67 -26.86 35.86
C SER A 22 17.00 -26.11 35.73
N LEU A 23 17.82 -26.41 34.71
CA LEU A 23 19.08 -25.70 34.45
C LEU A 23 18.84 -24.24 34.03
N ILE A 24 17.83 -23.99 33.17
CA ILE A 24 17.45 -22.64 32.73
C ILE A 24 16.90 -21.81 33.90
N VAL A 25 16.10 -22.42 34.78
CA VAL A 25 15.58 -21.73 35.98
C VAL A 25 16.70 -21.42 36.98
N ILE A 26 17.65 -22.35 37.19
CA ILE A 26 18.82 -22.12 38.07
C ILE A 26 19.70 -20.99 37.50
N LEU A 27 19.99 -20.99 36.20
CA LEU A 27 20.79 -19.94 35.55
C LEU A 27 20.07 -18.58 35.54
N ALA A 28 18.75 -18.54 35.34
CA ALA A 28 17.95 -17.32 35.43
C ALA A 28 17.91 -16.74 36.87
N THR A 29 18.00 -17.59 37.90
CA THR A 29 18.10 -17.11 39.29
C THR A 29 19.51 -16.65 39.69
N ILE A 30 20.55 -17.11 38.99
CA ILE A 30 21.95 -16.67 39.23
C ILE A 30 22.22 -15.32 38.55
N ASP A 31 21.67 -15.08 37.36
CA ASP A 31 21.86 -13.84 36.59
C ASP A 31 21.16 -12.61 37.20
N CYS A 32 20.22 -12.82 38.14
CA CYS A 32 19.65 -11.73 38.93
C CYS A 32 20.59 -11.17 40.02
N ARG A 33 21.82 -11.69 40.19
CA ARG A 33 22.69 -11.24 41.28
C ARG A 33 24.16 -10.91 41.00
N THR A 34 24.72 -11.06 39.79
CA THR A 34 26.16 -10.74 39.61
C THR A 34 26.59 -10.21 38.24
N ASN A 35 27.63 -9.35 38.27
CA ASN A 35 28.18 -8.51 37.20
C ASN A 35 28.50 -9.21 35.85
N LYS A 36 28.11 -8.54 34.74
CA LYS A 36 28.66 -8.36 33.36
C LYS A 36 29.69 -9.32 32.72
N LYS A 37 30.21 -10.35 33.39
CA LYS A 37 31.22 -11.27 32.85
C LYS A 37 30.63 -12.64 32.47
N GLU A 38 29.44 -12.98 32.94
CA GLU A 38 28.77 -14.28 32.71
C GLU A 38 27.85 -14.29 31.46
N SER A 39 27.55 -13.13 30.85
CA SER A 39 26.67 -13.06 29.67
C SER A 39 27.28 -13.72 28.42
N LYS A 40 28.62 -13.81 28.35
CA LYS A 40 29.30 -14.42 27.22
C LYS A 40 29.17 -15.95 27.24
N GLU A 41 29.24 -16.55 28.43
CA GLU A 41 29.05 -18.00 28.60
C GLU A 41 27.60 -18.42 28.30
N LEU A 42 26.62 -17.57 28.64
CA LEU A 42 25.21 -17.79 28.30
C LEU A 42 24.97 -17.70 26.77
N THR A 43 25.62 -16.73 26.11
CA THR A 43 25.51 -16.54 24.66
C THR A 43 26.20 -17.69 23.90
N ASP A 44 27.35 -18.15 24.38
CA ASP A 44 28.08 -19.27 23.80
C ASP A 44 27.32 -20.59 24.01
N LEU A 45 26.66 -20.79 25.15
CA LEU A 45 25.79 -21.95 25.42
C LEU A 45 24.55 -21.96 24.52
N LEU A 46 23.89 -20.81 24.32
CA LEU A 46 22.75 -20.67 23.40
C LEU A 46 23.14 -20.93 21.94
N THR A 47 24.34 -20.49 21.55
CA THR A 47 24.90 -20.73 20.22
C THR A 47 25.25 -22.21 20.03
N TRP A 48 25.75 -22.88 21.07
CA TRP A 48 26.02 -24.31 21.04
C TRP A 48 24.72 -25.14 20.98
N MET A 49 23.67 -24.69 21.66
CA MET A 49 22.34 -25.32 21.61
C MET A 49 21.64 -25.18 20.25
N SER A 50 21.89 -24.10 19.50
CA SER A 50 21.36 -23.96 18.14
C SER A 50 22.10 -24.83 17.11
N LEU A 51 23.38 -25.14 17.36
CA LEU A 51 24.22 -25.96 16.49
C LEU A 51 24.00 -27.48 16.64
N VAL A 52 23.53 -27.96 17.81
CA VAL A 52 23.49 -29.40 18.11
C VAL A 52 22.13 -30.07 17.84
N GLY A 53 21.08 -29.34 17.45
CA GLY A 53 19.82 -30.01 17.14
C GLY A 53 18.82 -29.14 16.38
N GLY A 54 18.66 -29.43 15.09
CA GLY A 54 17.57 -28.91 14.26
C GLY A 54 16.21 -29.22 14.88
N SER A 55 15.65 -28.26 15.58
CA SER A 55 14.23 -28.14 15.93
C SER A 55 13.95 -26.65 16.04
N ASN A 56 12.98 -26.15 15.26
CA ASN A 56 12.51 -24.77 15.31
C ASN A 56 12.05 -24.38 16.73
N LEU A 57 12.95 -23.83 17.54
CA LEU A 57 12.62 -23.14 18.78
C LEU A 57 12.19 -21.72 18.41
N LYS A 58 10.88 -21.53 18.23
CA LYS A 58 10.26 -20.19 18.27
C LYS A 58 10.32 -19.66 19.70
N THR A 59 11.45 -19.08 20.09
CA THR A 59 11.54 -18.32 21.35
C THR A 59 10.95 -16.94 21.12
N ARG A 60 9.69 -16.76 21.55
CA ARG A 60 9.08 -15.43 21.71
C ARG A 60 9.59 -14.85 23.03
N ILE A 61 10.42 -13.80 22.96
CA ILE A 61 10.70 -12.98 24.15
C ILE A 61 9.40 -12.21 24.43
N ILE A 62 8.69 -12.59 25.50
CA ILE A 62 7.56 -11.82 26.02
C ILE A 62 8.15 -10.93 27.10
N ASP A 63 8.37 -9.66 26.78
CA ASP A 63 8.69 -8.65 27.79
C ASP A 63 7.44 -8.44 28.64
N SER A 64 7.53 -8.78 29.93
CA SER A 64 6.39 -8.80 30.85
C SER A 64 6.10 -7.44 31.49
N ASN A 65 6.78 -6.36 31.07
CA ASN A 65 6.62 -5.02 31.64
C ASN A 65 5.83 -4.02 30.77
N LEU A 66 5.19 -4.44 29.68
CA LEU A 66 4.28 -3.58 28.90
C LEU A 66 2.84 -3.55 29.47
N SER A 67 2.74 -3.50 30.80
CA SER A 67 1.47 -3.28 31.51
C SER A 67 1.65 -2.42 32.77
N SER A 68 2.19 -1.21 32.61
CA SER A 68 2.00 -0.16 33.60
C SER A 68 2.12 1.21 32.96
N GLY A 69 1.13 2.05 33.24
CA GLY A 69 0.84 3.27 32.52
C GLY A 69 1.90 4.37 32.56
N ILE A 70 1.74 5.21 31.53
CA ILE A 70 2.12 6.61 31.36
C ILE A 70 2.39 7.36 32.68
N GLY A 71 3.56 8.00 32.74
CA GLY A 71 3.89 9.06 33.70
C GLY A 71 5.15 9.81 33.26
N ALA A 72 4.99 11.06 32.81
CA ALA A 72 6.00 11.91 32.19
C ALA A 72 7.19 12.26 33.10
N SER A 73 8.39 12.41 32.51
CA SER A 73 9.14 13.69 32.40
C SER A 73 10.66 13.49 32.20
N ASN A 74 11.19 14.21 31.20
CA ASN A 74 12.57 14.70 31.01
C ASN A 74 13.76 13.73 31.15
N ALA A 75 14.32 13.31 30.00
CA ALA A 75 15.78 13.25 29.77
C ALA A 75 16.12 13.16 28.27
N SER A 76 16.47 14.32 27.70
CA SER A 76 17.54 14.57 26.71
C SER A 76 18.05 13.46 25.77
N SER A 77 17.86 13.73 24.48
CA SER A 77 18.82 13.63 23.36
C SER A 77 19.53 12.30 23.03
N LEU A 78 19.39 11.93 21.75
CA LEU A 78 20.34 11.13 20.95
C LEU A 78 20.46 9.64 21.28
N ILE A 79 19.36 8.90 21.15
CA ILE A 79 19.42 7.54 20.58
C ILE A 79 18.18 7.40 19.69
N ASN A 80 18.38 7.31 18.37
CA ASN A 80 17.34 6.89 17.44
C ASN A 80 17.05 5.41 17.75
N PRO A 81 15.91 5.05 18.37
CA PRO A 81 15.70 3.70 18.89
C PRO A 81 15.53 2.65 17.78
N HIS A 82 15.47 3.06 16.52
CA HIS A 82 15.17 2.19 15.38
C HIS A 82 16.40 1.55 14.71
N THR A 83 17.59 1.61 15.30
CA THR A 83 18.75 0.90 14.74
C THR A 83 18.56 -0.62 14.86
N GLY A 84 18.13 -1.26 13.76
CA GLY A 84 17.95 -2.71 13.68
C GLY A 84 16.63 -3.25 14.27
N GLN A 85 15.64 -2.40 14.53
CA GLN A 85 14.33 -2.85 14.96
C GLN A 85 13.56 -3.41 13.75
N LEU A 86 13.11 -4.66 13.85
CA LEU A 86 12.31 -5.29 12.80
C LEU A 86 11.03 -4.47 12.57
N VAL A 87 10.81 -4.04 11.33
CA VAL A 87 9.59 -3.35 10.92
C VAL A 87 8.41 -4.29 11.11
N SER A 88 7.32 -3.77 11.70
CA SER A 88 6.10 -4.53 11.94
C SER A 88 4.89 -3.74 11.47
N ASN A 89 4.03 -4.37 10.67
CA ASN A 89 2.76 -3.79 10.25
C ASN A 89 1.85 -3.42 11.44
N SER A 90 2.07 -3.98 12.63
CA SER A 90 1.31 -3.61 13.84
C SER A 90 1.57 -2.19 14.35
N LEU A 91 2.67 -1.55 13.93
CA LEU A 91 3.05 -0.19 14.31
C LEU A 91 2.65 0.84 13.23
N LEU A 92 2.15 0.38 12.08
CA LEU A 92 1.57 1.25 11.07
C LEU A 92 0.29 1.87 11.61
N GLN A 93 0.18 3.19 11.54
CA GLN A 93 -1.00 3.94 12.01
C GLN A 93 -1.86 4.42 10.82
N GLY A 94 -1.23 4.70 9.67
CA GLY A 94 -1.96 5.03 8.45
C GLY A 94 -1.07 5.25 7.23
N ILE A 95 -1.71 5.26 6.06
CA ILE A 95 -1.10 5.65 4.78
C ILE A 95 -1.52 7.08 4.45
N TYR A 96 -0.53 7.92 4.20
CA TYR A 96 -0.72 9.30 3.74
C TYR A 96 -0.74 9.35 2.22
N PHE A 97 -1.68 10.12 1.69
CA PHE A 97 -1.81 10.48 0.29
C PHE A 97 -1.71 12.00 0.18
N GLY A 98 -0.66 12.49 -0.48
CA GLY A 98 -0.62 13.90 -0.86
C GLY A 98 -1.73 14.21 -1.84
N GLU A 99 -1.97 13.29 -2.77
CA GLU A 99 -3.14 13.28 -3.63
C GLU A 99 -3.58 11.84 -3.93
N LEU A 100 -4.90 11.62 -4.00
CA LEU A 100 -5.48 10.32 -4.33
C LEU A 100 -6.55 10.55 -5.38
N GLU A 101 -6.39 9.91 -6.53
CA GLU A 101 -7.39 9.86 -7.60
C GLU A 101 -7.91 8.45 -7.79
N VAL A 102 -9.22 8.32 -7.96
CA VAL A 102 -9.87 7.06 -8.33
C VAL A 102 -10.83 7.35 -9.48
N VAL A 103 -10.62 6.65 -10.60
CA VAL A 103 -11.38 6.83 -11.84
C VAL A 103 -11.83 5.48 -12.36
N ALA A 104 -13.10 5.37 -12.75
CA ALA A 104 -13.60 4.26 -13.54
C ALA A 104 -13.67 4.69 -15.01
N TYR A 105 -13.27 3.84 -15.93
CA TYR A 105 -13.24 4.08 -17.36
C TYR A 105 -14.12 3.08 -18.10
N ASP A 106 -14.78 3.55 -19.14
CA ASP A 106 -15.64 2.80 -20.06
C ASP A 106 -15.16 3.08 -21.48
N TYR A 107 -14.70 2.05 -22.18
CA TYR A 107 -14.14 2.15 -23.52
C TYR A 107 -15.25 2.10 -24.56
N ARG A 108 -15.52 3.26 -25.17
CA ARG A 108 -16.68 3.52 -26.02
C ARG A 108 -16.28 4.15 -27.35
N PRO A 109 -15.41 3.52 -28.15
CA PRO A 109 -14.93 4.11 -29.39
C PRO A 109 -16.09 4.39 -30.36
N GLY A 110 -16.11 5.60 -30.93
CA GLY A 110 -17.10 6.02 -31.93
C GLY A 110 -18.47 6.45 -31.39
N GLU A 111 -18.67 6.45 -30.07
CA GLU A 111 -19.87 7.02 -29.46
C GLU A 111 -19.87 8.56 -29.56
N THR A 112 -21.02 9.14 -29.89
CA THR A 112 -21.15 10.59 -30.09
C THR A 112 -21.11 11.37 -28.78
N ASP A 113 -21.59 10.76 -27.70
CA ASP A 113 -21.68 11.36 -26.37
C ASP A 113 -20.82 10.56 -25.40
N GLN A 114 -19.59 11.03 -25.22
CA GLN A 114 -18.70 10.51 -24.18
C GLN A 114 -19.01 11.17 -22.84
N ILE A 115 -19.06 10.38 -21.78
CA ILE A 115 -19.37 10.82 -20.42
C ILE A 115 -18.08 11.34 -19.78
N HIS A 116 -18.03 12.63 -19.53
CA HIS A 116 -16.88 13.28 -18.91
C HIS A 116 -17.32 14.34 -17.90
N ASN A 117 -16.48 14.64 -16.93
CA ASN A 117 -16.62 15.84 -16.11
C ASN A 117 -15.70 16.94 -16.66
N GLY A 118 -16.26 17.91 -17.39
CA GLY A 118 -15.48 19.03 -17.94
C GLY A 118 -14.68 19.83 -16.88
N MET A 119 -15.11 19.82 -15.61
CA MET A 119 -14.35 20.46 -14.52
C MET A 119 -13.10 19.69 -14.09
N SER A 120 -13.03 18.39 -14.40
CA SER A 120 -11.85 17.55 -14.17
C SER A 120 -10.75 17.80 -15.22
N GLY A 121 -11.09 18.42 -16.35
CA GLY A 121 -10.12 18.90 -17.35
C GLY A 121 -9.67 17.86 -18.37
N PHE A 122 -10.41 16.75 -18.52
CA PHE A 122 -10.06 15.66 -19.41
C PHE A 122 -11.22 15.31 -20.38
N VAL A 123 -10.90 15.13 -21.67
CA VAL A 123 -11.82 14.73 -22.75
C VAL A 123 -11.06 13.84 -23.73
N GLY A 124 -11.47 12.58 -23.87
CA GLY A 124 -10.97 11.64 -24.86
C GLY A 124 -12.08 11.23 -25.83
N PRO A 125 -11.81 11.02 -27.13
CA PRO A 125 -12.85 10.63 -28.08
C PRO A 125 -13.39 9.21 -27.86
N ASP A 126 -12.60 8.30 -27.29
CA ASP A 126 -12.96 6.88 -27.17
C ASP A 126 -13.29 6.43 -25.75
N TRP A 127 -13.08 7.29 -24.75
CA TRP A 127 -13.18 6.92 -23.34
C TRP A 127 -14.18 7.80 -22.60
N SER A 128 -15.17 7.14 -22.01
CA SER A 128 -16.00 7.72 -20.96
C SER A 128 -15.35 7.46 -19.61
N TYR A 129 -15.47 8.38 -18.66
CA TYR A 129 -14.95 8.19 -17.32
C TYR A 129 -15.89 8.67 -16.23
N TRP A 130 -15.75 8.05 -15.06
CA TRP A 130 -16.39 8.45 -13.83
C TRP A 130 -15.35 8.65 -12.71
N VAL A 131 -15.25 9.88 -12.21
CA VAL A 131 -14.32 10.21 -11.12
C VAL A 131 -14.97 9.98 -9.76
N ILE A 132 -14.50 8.95 -9.05
CA ILE A 132 -14.97 8.54 -7.72
C ILE A 132 -14.29 9.38 -6.63
N ALA A 133 -12.97 9.53 -6.75
CA ALA A 133 -12.15 10.35 -5.87
C ALA A 133 -11.42 11.41 -6.70
N PRO A 134 -11.93 12.66 -6.79
CA PRO A 134 -11.37 13.68 -7.66
C PRO A 134 -10.08 14.28 -7.11
N SER A 135 -9.07 14.34 -7.97
CA SER A 135 -7.79 14.95 -7.66
C SER A 135 -7.74 16.44 -8.03
N GLY A 136 -6.75 17.17 -7.51
CA GLY A 136 -6.30 18.52 -7.91
C GLY A 136 -7.12 19.64 -7.30
N TYR A 137 -7.61 19.42 -6.09
CA TYR A 137 -8.26 20.42 -5.25
C TYR A 137 -7.64 20.36 -3.84
N THR A 138 -7.36 21.52 -3.25
CA THR A 138 -6.71 21.61 -1.93
C THR A 138 -7.43 20.81 -0.84
N ALA A 139 -8.77 20.76 -0.88
CA ALA A 139 -9.59 20.02 0.07
C ALA A 139 -9.36 18.49 0.01
N GLY A 140 -9.08 17.96 -1.19
CA GLY A 140 -8.86 16.52 -1.46
C GLY A 140 -7.42 16.05 -1.28
N ARG A 141 -6.51 16.92 -0.84
CA ARG A 141 -5.10 16.61 -0.60
C ARG A 141 -4.80 16.36 0.87
N TYR A 142 -3.63 15.80 1.19
CA TYR A 142 -3.15 15.63 2.57
C TYR A 142 -4.04 14.71 3.42
N ASN A 143 -4.53 13.63 2.82
CA ASN A 143 -5.41 12.69 3.50
C ASN A 143 -4.60 11.50 4.03
N VAL A 144 -4.95 11.04 5.22
CA VAL A 144 -4.44 9.81 5.81
C VAL A 144 -5.59 8.82 5.94
N LEU A 145 -5.39 7.64 5.35
CA LEU A 145 -6.20 6.47 5.61
C LEU A 145 -5.63 5.73 6.82
N LYS A 146 -6.36 5.73 7.93
CA LYS A 146 -5.92 5.03 9.14
C LYS A 146 -6.08 3.52 8.98
N VAL A 147 -5.32 2.75 9.75
CA VAL A 147 -5.50 1.29 9.77
C VAL A 147 -6.91 0.94 10.25
N GLY A 148 -7.62 0.13 9.45
CA GLY A 148 -9.01 -0.26 9.70
C GLY A 148 -10.06 0.66 9.09
N ASP A 149 -9.65 1.83 8.57
CA ASP A 149 -10.56 2.75 7.89
C ASP A 149 -10.70 2.40 6.39
N GLN A 150 -11.70 3.01 5.75
CA GLN A 150 -11.90 3.03 4.30
C GLN A 150 -11.75 4.45 3.76
N ILE A 151 -11.60 4.62 2.44
CA ILE A 151 -11.59 5.96 1.84
C ILE A 151 -12.86 6.69 2.26
N ASN A 152 -12.69 7.88 2.84
CA ASN A 152 -13.80 8.70 3.23
C ASN A 152 -14.22 9.57 2.03
N PRO A 153 -15.45 9.40 1.50
CA PRO A 153 -15.91 10.21 0.38
C PRO A 153 -15.89 11.72 0.70
N ASP A 154 -16.03 12.11 1.97
CA ASP A 154 -16.03 13.50 2.45
C ASP A 154 -14.67 14.20 2.39
N TRP A 155 -13.60 13.47 2.03
CA TRP A 155 -12.36 14.10 1.59
C TRP A 155 -12.55 14.98 0.35
N TYR A 156 -13.60 14.71 -0.43
CA TYR A 156 -13.86 15.38 -1.70
C TYR A 156 -15.18 16.15 -1.65
N PRO A 157 -15.18 17.46 -1.98
CA PRO A 157 -16.41 18.25 -1.99
C PRO A 157 -17.46 17.65 -2.94
N PRO A 158 -18.74 17.55 -2.54
CA PRO A 158 -19.79 16.90 -3.35
C PRO A 158 -19.93 17.47 -4.76
N MET A 159 -19.63 18.75 -4.97
CA MET A 159 -19.69 19.41 -6.29
C MET A 159 -18.66 18.88 -7.30
N TYR A 160 -17.60 18.22 -6.84
CA TYR A 160 -16.57 17.65 -7.70
C TYR A 160 -16.75 16.14 -7.92
N ARG A 161 -17.66 15.49 -7.18
CA ARG A 161 -18.00 14.08 -7.41
C ARG A 161 -18.92 14.02 -8.62
N GLN A 162 -18.51 13.29 -9.64
CA GLN A 162 -19.32 13.14 -10.86
C GLN A 162 -20.53 12.24 -10.56
N LYS A 163 -21.69 12.60 -11.09
CA LYS A 163 -22.90 11.78 -11.02
C LYS A 163 -22.94 10.86 -12.22
N ILE A 164 -23.41 9.64 -12.03
CA ILE A 164 -23.72 8.71 -13.12
C ILE A 164 -25.04 9.16 -13.74
N THR A 165 -25.01 9.56 -15.02
CA THR A 165 -26.17 10.11 -15.74
C THR A 165 -26.61 9.26 -16.91
N THR A 166 -25.96 8.12 -17.13
CA THR A 166 -26.23 7.13 -18.18
C THR A 166 -25.66 5.79 -17.72
N ASP A 167 -26.03 4.70 -18.40
CA ASP A 167 -25.41 3.39 -18.17
C ASP A 167 -23.89 3.45 -18.47
N PHE A 168 -23.12 2.66 -17.72
CA PHE A 168 -21.66 2.68 -17.72
C PHE A 168 -21.11 1.27 -17.51
N GLU A 169 -20.26 0.80 -18.42
CA GLU A 169 -19.56 -0.49 -18.30
C GLU A 169 -18.11 -0.24 -17.91
N ILE A 170 -17.68 -0.76 -16.77
CA ILE A 170 -16.34 -0.44 -16.28
C ILE A 170 -15.33 -1.38 -16.95
N ASP A 171 -14.48 -0.86 -17.81
CA ASP A 171 -13.40 -1.60 -18.46
C ASP A 171 -12.08 -1.52 -17.70
N ALA A 172 -11.83 -0.38 -17.08
CA ALA A 172 -10.68 -0.17 -16.23
C ALA A 172 -11.02 0.70 -15.01
N PHE A 173 -10.38 0.41 -13.89
CA PHE A 173 -10.28 1.33 -12.78
C PHE A 173 -8.85 1.79 -12.61
N GLU A 174 -8.66 3.08 -12.45
CA GLU A 174 -7.39 3.67 -12.06
C GLU A 174 -7.44 4.13 -10.62
N ILE A 175 -6.37 3.80 -9.91
CA ILE A 175 -6.05 4.37 -8.61
C ILE A 175 -4.67 4.99 -8.73
N ASN A 176 -4.66 6.33 -8.81
CA ASN A 176 -3.45 7.13 -8.77
C ASN A 176 -3.19 7.54 -7.32
N MET A 177 -2.07 7.07 -6.76
CA MET A 177 -1.61 7.47 -5.44
C MET A 177 -0.38 8.35 -5.63
N ASP A 178 -0.50 9.64 -5.31
CA ASP A 178 0.60 10.60 -5.43
C ASP A 178 1.12 11.03 -4.07
N ARG A 179 2.46 11.19 -3.99
CA ARG A 179 3.20 11.61 -2.79
C ARG A 179 2.84 10.74 -1.59
N VAL A 180 2.88 9.42 -1.78
CA VAL A 180 2.52 8.47 -0.75
C VAL A 180 3.53 8.50 0.39
N GLY A 181 3.03 8.45 1.62
CA GLY A 181 3.84 8.35 2.83
C GLY A 181 3.16 7.46 3.86
N ILE A 182 3.80 7.24 5.01
CA ILE A 182 3.20 6.50 6.11
C ILE A 182 3.32 7.27 7.42
N VAL A 183 2.35 7.06 8.30
CA VAL A 183 2.45 7.39 9.72
C VAL A 183 2.70 6.06 10.44
N TYR A 184 3.87 5.94 11.07
CA TYR A 184 4.36 4.72 11.67
C TYR A 184 5.03 5.04 13.00
N ASP A 185 4.58 4.39 14.07
CA ASP A 185 5.13 4.53 15.43
C ASP A 185 5.33 6.00 15.86
N ASP A 186 4.30 6.83 15.66
CA ASP A 186 4.29 8.27 15.94
C ASP A 186 5.40 9.05 15.22
N ALA A 187 5.78 8.62 14.01
CA ALA A 187 6.61 9.37 13.08
C ALA A 187 6.04 9.31 11.66
N PHE A 188 6.30 10.36 10.87
CA PHE A 188 5.94 10.42 9.46
C PHE A 188 7.14 10.06 8.58
N TYR A 189 6.92 9.20 7.60
CA TYR A 189 7.92 8.85 6.60
C TYR A 189 7.36 9.10 5.19
N GLY A 190 7.93 10.05 4.47
CA GLY A 190 7.50 10.44 3.14
C GLY A 190 8.05 11.81 2.75
N ILE A 191 7.79 12.23 1.51
CA ILE A 191 8.15 13.58 1.05
C ILE A 191 7.27 14.59 1.79
N HIS A 192 7.88 15.55 2.48
CA HIS A 192 7.17 16.57 3.26
C HIS A 192 7.77 17.99 3.15
N ASP A 193 8.95 18.12 2.54
CA ASP A 193 9.55 19.42 2.24
C ASP A 193 9.24 19.79 0.79
N TYR A 194 8.46 20.85 0.61
CA TYR A 194 8.12 21.37 -0.71
C TYR A 194 8.59 22.81 -0.88
N PRO A 195 9.21 23.15 -2.03
CA PRO A 195 9.39 24.54 -2.41
C PRO A 195 8.01 25.22 -2.40
N ALA A 196 7.89 26.34 -1.68
CA ALA A 196 6.70 27.16 -1.73
C ALA A 196 6.42 27.52 -3.20
N GLY A 197 5.22 27.24 -3.70
CA GLY A 197 4.78 27.75 -5.01
C GLY A 197 4.07 26.80 -5.95
N ILE A 198 3.92 25.50 -5.65
CA ILE A 198 3.08 24.65 -6.53
C ILE A 198 1.58 24.98 -6.36
N ASP A 199 1.16 25.56 -5.22
CA ASP A 199 -0.25 25.86 -4.94
C ASP A 199 -0.51 27.20 -4.25
N GLY A 200 0.41 28.17 -4.36
CA GLY A 200 0.26 29.48 -3.72
C GLY A 200 0.34 29.49 -2.18
N GLY A 201 0.61 28.34 -1.55
CA GLY A 201 0.81 28.20 -0.09
C GLY A 201 2.22 28.61 0.34
N THR A 202 2.30 29.36 1.44
CA THR A 202 3.54 29.60 2.20
C THR A 202 4.08 28.25 2.69
N SER A 203 5.29 27.86 2.29
CA SER A 203 6.04 26.66 2.75
C SER A 203 5.26 25.69 3.65
N GLU A 204 4.57 24.71 3.06
CA GLU A 204 3.74 23.77 3.80
C GLU A 204 4.61 22.70 4.50
N THR A 205 5.21 23.07 5.63
CA THR A 205 5.98 22.14 6.50
C THR A 205 5.09 21.23 7.35
N ASN A 206 3.76 21.38 7.26
CA ASN A 206 2.78 20.65 8.04
C ASN A 206 1.77 19.89 7.17
N ILE A 207 2.25 18.90 6.41
CA ILE A 207 1.45 18.00 5.57
C ILE A 207 0.39 17.17 6.34
N LEU A 208 0.42 17.11 7.68
CA LEU A 208 -0.54 16.39 8.52
C LEU A 208 -1.48 17.32 9.29
N TYR A 209 -1.63 18.58 8.87
CA TYR A 209 -2.42 19.59 9.59
C TYR A 209 -3.89 19.18 9.84
N LYS A 210 -4.47 18.31 9.00
CA LYS A 210 -5.85 17.80 9.16
C LYS A 210 -5.99 16.81 10.33
N TYR A 211 -4.88 16.29 10.86
CA TYR A 211 -4.82 15.24 11.88
C TYR A 211 -4.09 15.79 13.11
N PRO A 212 -4.81 16.44 14.05
CA PRO A 212 -4.20 17.11 15.20
C PRO A 212 -3.26 16.22 16.02
N GLU A 213 -3.60 14.94 16.16
CA GLU A 213 -2.79 13.91 16.82
C GLU A 213 -1.40 13.70 16.18
N TRP A 214 -1.27 13.97 14.88
CA TRP A 214 -0.04 13.78 14.11
C TRP A 214 0.59 15.08 13.63
N SER A 215 -0.02 16.22 13.93
CA SER A 215 0.46 17.54 13.47
C SER A 215 1.88 17.91 13.93
N LYS A 216 2.41 17.23 14.97
CA LYS A 216 3.70 17.54 15.60
C LYS A 216 4.68 16.35 15.65
N ILE A 217 4.37 15.24 14.99
CA ILE A 217 5.26 14.08 15.00
C ILE A 217 6.56 14.35 14.21
N PRO A 218 7.68 13.67 14.53
CA PRO A 218 8.89 13.69 13.71
C PRO A 218 8.59 13.34 12.25
N LYS A 219 9.31 13.99 11.32
CA LYS A 219 9.16 13.76 9.88
C LYS A 219 10.49 13.32 9.29
N HIS A 220 10.44 12.29 8.45
CA HIS A 220 11.60 11.70 7.79
C HIS A 220 11.35 11.66 6.29
N THR A 221 12.24 12.27 5.51
CA THR A 221 12.10 12.31 4.05
C THR A 221 12.52 10.97 3.46
N CYS A 222 11.59 10.32 2.77
CA CYS A 222 11.83 9.13 1.97
C CYS A 222 10.83 9.05 0.82
N ILE A 223 11.14 8.20 -0.15
CA ILE A 223 10.25 7.86 -1.25
C ILE A 223 9.88 6.39 -1.06
N PRO A 224 8.64 6.08 -0.62
CA PRO A 224 8.18 4.69 -0.58
C PRO A 224 8.21 4.05 -1.96
N GLU A 225 8.66 2.82 -2.02
CA GLU A 225 8.75 2.02 -3.24
C GLU A 225 7.55 1.08 -3.33
N PHE A 226 7.00 0.96 -4.54
CA PHE A 226 5.95 0.01 -4.85
C PHE A 226 6.56 -1.25 -5.50
N PRO A 227 6.09 -2.45 -5.15
CA PRO A 227 6.56 -3.68 -5.77
C PRO A 227 6.43 -3.66 -7.30
N GLY A 228 7.53 -3.95 -7.98
CA GLY A 228 7.57 -4.05 -9.43
C GLY A 228 7.66 -2.70 -10.16
N VAL A 229 7.39 -1.57 -9.49
CA VAL A 229 7.51 -0.24 -10.08
C VAL A 229 8.96 0.24 -9.99
N PRO A 230 9.63 0.57 -11.11
CA PRO A 230 10.96 1.17 -11.06
C PRO A 230 10.95 2.44 -10.22
N SER A 231 11.92 2.57 -9.31
CA SER A 231 12.07 3.77 -8.47
C SER A 231 12.25 5.01 -9.36
N SER A 232 11.25 5.89 -9.41
CA SER A 232 11.38 7.20 -10.05
C SER A 232 11.82 8.23 -9.00
N PRO A 233 12.98 8.89 -9.17
CA PRO A 233 13.44 9.90 -8.22
C PRO A 233 12.61 11.20 -8.27
N ILE A 234 11.72 11.35 -9.25
CA ILE A 234 10.99 12.61 -9.52
C ILE A 234 9.49 12.49 -9.24
N ALA A 235 8.92 11.27 -9.24
CA ALA A 235 7.50 11.05 -9.02
C ALA A 235 7.29 9.86 -8.07
N ASN A 236 6.91 10.15 -6.82
CA ASN A 236 6.41 9.16 -5.87
C ASN A 236 4.93 8.88 -6.18
N THR A 237 4.70 8.37 -7.39
CA THR A 237 3.37 8.16 -7.95
C THR A 237 3.24 6.70 -8.36
N ALA A 238 2.19 6.05 -7.89
CA ALA A 238 1.82 4.71 -8.33
C ALA A 238 0.45 4.76 -8.99
N ASN A 239 0.40 4.33 -10.26
CA ASN A 239 -0.86 4.10 -10.97
C ASN A 239 -1.15 2.61 -10.93
N VAL A 240 -2.19 2.24 -10.18
CA VAL A 240 -2.70 0.87 -10.16
C VAL A 240 -3.93 0.82 -11.06
N LEU A 241 -3.84 0.08 -12.15
CA LEU A 241 -4.91 -0.11 -13.12
C LEU A 241 -5.53 -1.50 -12.94
N PHE A 242 -6.78 -1.57 -12.48
CA PHE A 242 -7.55 -2.80 -12.54
C PHE A 242 -8.27 -2.89 -13.88
N VAL A 243 -7.85 -3.81 -14.74
CA VAL A 243 -8.39 -3.98 -16.09
C VAL A 243 -9.15 -5.29 -16.18
N ARG A 244 -10.22 -5.35 -16.97
CA ARG A 244 -10.97 -6.60 -17.13
C ARG A 244 -10.06 -7.75 -17.57
N LYS A 245 -10.27 -8.91 -16.98
CA LYS A 245 -9.44 -10.10 -17.19
C LYS A 245 -9.48 -10.66 -18.61
N ASP A 246 -10.53 -10.40 -19.37
CA ASP A 246 -10.64 -10.79 -20.77
C ASP A 246 -9.79 -9.92 -21.71
N ILE A 247 -9.36 -8.74 -21.26
CA ILE A 247 -8.44 -7.85 -21.97
C ILE A 247 -7.00 -8.14 -21.55
N VAL A 248 -6.73 -8.04 -20.24
CA VAL A 248 -5.42 -8.35 -19.64
C VAL A 248 -5.58 -9.56 -18.76
N THR A 249 -4.90 -10.67 -19.07
CA THR A 249 -5.19 -11.97 -18.40
C THR A 249 -4.37 -12.22 -17.14
N THR A 250 -3.20 -11.59 -17.04
CA THR A 250 -2.27 -11.74 -15.90
C THR A 250 -1.65 -10.39 -15.53
N PRO A 251 -1.30 -10.17 -14.25
CA PRO A 251 -0.69 -8.92 -13.82
C PRO A 251 0.54 -8.56 -14.64
N VAL A 252 0.73 -7.28 -14.93
CA VAL A 252 1.88 -6.77 -15.67
C VAL A 252 2.26 -5.38 -15.19
N VAL A 253 3.56 -5.15 -15.03
CA VAL A 253 4.08 -3.79 -14.84
C VAL A 253 4.46 -3.25 -16.21
N VAL A 254 4.01 -2.04 -16.51
CA VAL A 254 4.31 -1.33 -17.74
C VAL A 254 4.94 0.02 -17.40
N THR A 255 6.06 0.33 -18.05
CA THR A 255 6.61 1.69 -18.06
C THR A 255 6.37 2.28 -19.43
N THR A 256 5.75 3.45 -19.48
CA THR A 256 5.51 4.16 -20.74
C THR A 256 6.59 5.21 -20.98
N ASN A 257 6.61 5.72 -22.20
CA ASN A 257 7.41 6.88 -22.57
C ASN A 257 6.62 7.69 -23.59
N TYR A 258 6.81 9.00 -23.56
CA TYR A 258 6.19 9.92 -24.49
C TYR A 258 7.24 10.58 -25.36
N THR A 259 6.89 10.80 -26.63
CA THR A 259 7.62 11.66 -27.55
C THR A 259 6.68 12.72 -28.08
N VAL A 260 7.21 13.89 -28.44
CA VAL A 260 6.41 14.94 -29.06
C VAL A 260 6.48 14.74 -30.57
N SER A 261 5.32 14.59 -31.19
CA SER A 261 5.18 14.54 -32.65
C SER A 261 5.74 15.82 -33.27
N PRO A 262 6.70 15.72 -34.21
CA PRO A 262 7.26 16.90 -34.87
C PRO A 262 6.28 17.52 -35.89
N VAL A 263 5.17 16.85 -36.20
CA VAL A 263 4.21 17.27 -37.23
C VAL A 263 3.16 18.21 -36.64
N ASP A 264 2.62 17.87 -35.48
CA ASP A 264 1.48 18.55 -34.86
C ASP A 264 1.68 18.87 -33.37
N GLY A 265 2.83 18.50 -32.79
CA GLY A 265 3.14 18.74 -31.39
C GLY A 265 2.38 17.83 -30.41
N SER A 266 1.62 16.85 -30.90
CA SER A 266 0.90 15.90 -30.06
C SER A 266 1.85 14.96 -29.30
N LEU A 267 1.43 14.49 -28.12
CA LEU A 267 2.16 13.47 -27.38
C LEU A 267 1.86 12.09 -27.98
N ILE A 268 2.92 11.39 -28.37
CA ILE A 268 2.87 9.99 -28.82
C ILE A 268 3.40 9.13 -27.68
N SER A 269 2.49 8.36 -27.10
CA SER A 269 2.79 7.40 -26.02
C SER A 269 3.25 6.07 -26.59
N SER A 270 4.20 5.43 -25.91
CA SER A 270 4.74 4.12 -26.27
C SER A 270 5.10 3.32 -25.02
N ILE A 271 5.07 1.99 -25.12
CA ILE A 271 5.52 1.11 -24.05
C ILE A 271 7.05 0.99 -24.14
N LYS A 272 7.75 1.45 -23.10
CA LYS A 272 9.21 1.36 -22.99
C LYS A 272 9.64 0.03 -22.39
N TYR A 273 8.90 -0.46 -21.41
CA TYR A 273 9.17 -1.71 -20.72
C TYR A 273 7.86 -2.37 -20.30
N SER A 274 7.84 -3.70 -20.33
CA SER A 274 6.80 -4.51 -19.72
C SER A 274 7.43 -5.70 -19.00
N SER A 275 6.91 -6.08 -17.84
CA SER A 275 7.44 -7.20 -17.04
C SER A 275 7.23 -8.58 -17.68
N ARG A 276 6.37 -8.65 -18.70
CA ARG A 276 6.14 -9.79 -19.59
C ARG A 276 5.82 -9.29 -20.99
N THR A 277 5.86 -10.18 -21.98
CA THR A 277 5.34 -9.87 -23.31
C THR A 277 3.84 -9.56 -23.23
N LEU A 278 3.44 -8.47 -23.88
CA LEU A 278 2.04 -8.09 -24.07
C LEU A 278 1.56 -8.56 -25.44
N THR A 279 0.27 -8.89 -25.56
CA THR A 279 -0.33 -9.03 -26.89
C THR A 279 -0.49 -7.66 -27.55
N THR A 280 -0.82 -7.66 -28.85
CA THR A 280 -1.14 -6.42 -29.57
C THR A 280 -2.33 -5.73 -28.93
N GLU A 281 -3.39 -6.49 -28.63
CA GLU A 281 -4.63 -5.98 -28.04
C GLU A 281 -4.41 -5.41 -26.64
N GLU A 282 -3.61 -6.08 -25.79
CA GLU A 282 -3.22 -5.55 -24.47
C GLU A 282 -2.46 -4.23 -24.61
N SER A 283 -1.52 -4.16 -25.56
CA SER A 283 -0.69 -2.98 -25.77
C SER A 283 -1.51 -1.80 -26.30
N GLU A 284 -2.39 -2.04 -27.27
CA GLU A 284 -3.27 -1.03 -27.87
C GLU A 284 -4.27 -0.48 -26.85
N PHE A 285 -4.88 -1.35 -26.03
CA PHE A 285 -5.78 -0.94 -24.96
C PHE A 285 -5.08 -0.06 -23.92
N LEU A 286 -3.90 -0.48 -23.44
CA LEU A 286 -3.16 0.30 -22.44
C LEU A 286 -2.70 1.64 -23.02
N LEU A 287 -2.20 1.65 -24.26
CA LEU A 287 -1.74 2.89 -24.89
C LEU A 287 -2.89 3.85 -25.21
N SER A 288 -4.07 3.34 -25.57
CA SER A 288 -5.24 4.19 -25.79
C SER A 288 -5.66 4.90 -24.49
N LEU A 289 -5.68 4.18 -23.36
CA LEU A 289 -5.94 4.78 -22.05
C LEU A 289 -4.82 5.73 -21.62
N VAL A 290 -3.55 5.42 -21.87
CA VAL A 290 -2.43 6.32 -21.54
C VAL A 290 -2.51 7.65 -22.32
N GLN A 291 -2.99 7.60 -23.57
CA GLN A 291 -3.08 8.77 -24.44
C GLN A 291 -4.38 9.56 -24.24
N GLN A 292 -5.45 8.87 -23.82
CA GLN A 292 -6.81 9.39 -23.70
C GLN A 292 -7.42 9.13 -22.32
N GLY A 293 -6.61 9.01 -21.28
CA GLY A 293 -7.02 8.94 -19.88
C GLY A 293 -6.85 10.30 -19.20
N THR A 294 -7.15 10.41 -17.91
CA THR A 294 -7.07 11.70 -17.20
C THR A 294 -5.71 12.40 -17.39
N THR A 295 -5.73 13.66 -17.81
CA THR A 295 -4.52 14.46 -18.09
C THR A 295 -3.88 15.08 -16.85
N ARG A 296 -4.46 14.85 -15.66
CA ARG A 296 -3.91 15.38 -14.40
C ARG A 296 -2.66 14.64 -13.95
N ARG A 297 -2.35 13.48 -14.54
CA ARG A 297 -1.30 12.57 -14.09
C ARG A 297 -0.47 12.00 -15.22
N SER A 298 0.76 11.64 -14.87
CA SER A 298 1.65 10.91 -15.75
C SER A 298 1.42 9.41 -15.61
N TYR A 299 1.22 8.75 -16.73
CA TYR A 299 1.10 7.30 -16.85
C TYR A 299 2.47 6.62 -17.01
N ASP A 300 3.50 7.12 -16.32
CA ASP A 300 4.88 6.68 -16.53
C ASP A 300 5.10 5.23 -16.07
N ASN A 301 4.50 4.86 -14.94
CA ASN A 301 4.55 3.51 -14.40
C ASN A 301 3.14 3.03 -14.05
N LEU A 302 2.76 1.89 -14.63
CA LEU A 302 1.45 1.27 -14.49
C LEU A 302 1.64 -0.12 -13.90
N LEU A 303 0.99 -0.37 -12.77
CA LEU A 303 0.75 -1.72 -12.28
C LEU A 303 -0.63 -2.14 -12.75
N VAL A 304 -0.68 -3.00 -13.76
CA VAL A 304 -1.93 -3.48 -14.36
C VAL A 304 -2.31 -4.81 -13.74
N ILE A 305 -3.48 -4.87 -13.12
CA ILE A 305 -4.00 -6.04 -12.40
C ILE A 305 -5.30 -6.48 -13.06
N PRO A 306 -5.44 -7.76 -13.47
CA PRO A 306 -6.69 -8.26 -14.00
C PRO A 306 -7.77 -8.32 -12.90
N TYR A 307 -8.99 -7.91 -13.21
CA TYR A 307 -10.15 -8.12 -12.34
C TYR A 307 -11.27 -8.86 -13.05
N GLU A 308 -12.10 -9.55 -12.29
CA GLU A 308 -13.25 -10.30 -12.79
C GLU A 308 -14.41 -9.34 -13.12
N GLY A 309 -14.31 -8.66 -14.26
CA GLY A 309 -15.33 -7.76 -14.82
C GLY A 309 -16.12 -8.36 -15.98
N PRO A 310 -16.77 -7.52 -16.82
CA PRO A 310 -17.05 -6.11 -16.52
C PRO A 310 -18.06 -5.95 -15.38
N TRP A 311 -18.03 -4.81 -14.71
CA TRP A 311 -19.13 -4.36 -13.85
C TRP A 311 -19.96 -3.34 -14.59
N LYS A 312 -21.28 -3.52 -14.61
CA LYS A 312 -22.20 -2.59 -15.27
C LYS A 312 -22.93 -1.77 -14.23
N ILE A 313 -22.92 -0.46 -14.38
CA ILE A 313 -23.73 0.45 -13.59
C ILE A 313 -24.89 0.95 -14.45
N THR A 314 -26.12 0.71 -14.02
CA THR A 314 -27.33 1.14 -14.74
C THR A 314 -28.03 2.27 -14.02
N GLN A 315 -28.49 3.29 -14.74
CA GLN A 315 -29.17 4.44 -14.12
C GLN A 315 -30.61 4.11 -13.70
N ASP A 316 -31.34 3.45 -14.58
CA ASP A 316 -32.78 3.14 -14.40
C ASP A 316 -33.08 1.65 -14.27
N GLY A 317 -32.06 0.80 -14.41
CA GLY A 317 -32.16 -0.64 -14.20
C GLY A 317 -32.17 -1.05 -12.73
N GLU A 318 -32.65 -2.28 -12.49
CA GLU A 318 -32.50 -2.98 -11.22
C GLU A 318 -31.13 -3.67 -11.15
N SER A 319 -30.63 -3.87 -9.93
CA SER A 319 -29.39 -4.61 -9.72
C SER A 319 -29.59 -6.10 -9.99
N ASP A 320 -28.67 -6.71 -10.74
CA ASP A 320 -28.53 -8.15 -10.91
C ASP A 320 -27.08 -8.55 -10.62
N THR A 321 -26.83 -8.85 -9.35
CA THR A 321 -25.49 -9.18 -8.84
C THR A 321 -24.93 -10.46 -9.45
N ALA A 322 -25.79 -11.39 -9.89
CA ALA A 322 -25.35 -12.62 -10.56
C ALA A 322 -24.71 -12.32 -11.92
N ASN A 323 -25.16 -11.26 -12.58
CA ASN A 323 -24.63 -10.77 -13.85
C ASN A 323 -23.75 -9.51 -13.69
N LYS A 324 -23.36 -9.15 -12.46
CA LYS A 324 -22.54 -7.97 -12.13
C LYS A 324 -23.14 -6.65 -12.64
N ILE A 325 -24.47 -6.54 -12.61
CA ILE A 325 -25.22 -5.34 -12.96
C ILE A 325 -25.67 -4.68 -11.65
N TYR A 326 -25.42 -3.38 -11.52
CA TYR A 326 -25.69 -2.64 -10.29
C TYR A 326 -26.44 -1.35 -10.61
N SER A 327 -27.54 -1.10 -9.91
CA SER A 327 -28.26 0.16 -10.05
C SER A 327 -27.48 1.29 -9.41
N ALA A 328 -27.29 2.41 -10.11
CA ALA A 328 -26.67 3.62 -9.55
C ALA A 328 -27.43 4.17 -8.32
N LYS A 329 -28.73 3.86 -8.25
CA LYS A 329 -29.60 4.21 -7.11
C LYS A 329 -29.23 3.43 -5.86
N ASP A 330 -28.89 2.16 -6.02
CA ASP A 330 -28.75 1.19 -4.92
C ASP A 330 -27.31 0.77 -4.66
N ALA A 331 -26.35 1.17 -5.50
CA ALA A 331 -24.96 0.75 -5.40
C ALA A 331 -23.98 1.92 -5.34
N GLU A 332 -22.83 1.66 -4.72
CA GLU A 332 -21.68 2.54 -4.65
C GLU A 332 -20.39 1.74 -4.90
N ILE A 333 -19.42 2.38 -5.55
CA ILE A 333 -18.08 1.81 -5.72
C ILE A 333 -17.26 2.18 -4.49
N LEU A 334 -16.82 1.16 -3.77
CA LEU A 334 -16.03 1.30 -2.57
C LEU A 334 -14.60 0.82 -2.83
N VAL A 335 -13.65 1.68 -2.50
CA VAL A 335 -12.23 1.38 -2.57
C VAL A 335 -11.69 1.19 -1.16
N LYS A 336 -11.16 0.00 -0.89
CA LYS A 336 -10.65 -0.41 0.43
C LYS A 336 -9.17 -0.72 0.35
N PHE A 337 -8.46 -0.44 1.44
CA PHE A 337 -7.08 -0.88 1.62
C PHE A 337 -7.00 -1.77 2.84
N ASP A 338 -6.45 -2.98 2.66
CA ASP A 338 -6.13 -3.87 3.77
C ASP A 338 -4.70 -3.59 4.25
N LEU A 339 -4.59 -2.67 5.20
CA LEU A 339 -3.30 -2.22 5.72
C LEU A 339 -2.65 -3.21 6.70
N SER A 340 -3.25 -4.38 6.95
CA SER A 340 -2.72 -5.38 7.89
C SER A 340 -1.36 -5.93 7.47
N ASN A 341 -1.03 -5.89 6.18
CA ASN A 341 0.25 -6.27 5.60
C ASN A 341 0.69 -5.25 4.53
N ALA A 342 0.59 -3.95 4.83
CA ALA A 342 0.92 -2.89 3.87
C ALA A 342 2.43 -2.72 3.61
N LEU A 343 3.29 -3.08 4.57
CA LEU A 343 4.75 -2.92 4.49
C LEU A 343 5.45 -4.26 4.29
N ASP A 344 6.49 -4.27 3.46
CA ASP A 344 7.45 -5.36 3.43
C ASP A 344 8.29 -5.29 4.72
N THR A 345 8.24 -6.34 5.53
CA THR A 345 8.94 -6.38 6.82
C THR A 345 10.38 -6.92 6.71
N ASN A 346 10.86 -7.25 5.51
CA ASN A 346 12.24 -7.62 5.29
C ASN A 346 13.14 -6.39 5.51
N PRO A 347 14.11 -6.43 6.45
CA PRO A 347 15.01 -5.31 6.72
C PRO A 347 15.87 -4.87 5.51
N ALA A 348 16.06 -5.76 4.53
CA ALA A 348 16.76 -5.39 3.29
C ALA A 348 15.90 -4.50 2.37
N GLU A 349 14.58 -4.58 2.49
CA GLU A 349 13.60 -3.89 1.66
C GLU A 349 13.04 -2.64 2.36
N THR A 350 12.75 -2.75 3.66
CA THR A 350 12.27 -1.64 4.49
C THR A 350 13.18 -1.48 5.72
N ASP A 351 13.74 -0.29 5.87
CA ASP A 351 14.59 0.11 6.99
C ASP A 351 14.25 1.55 7.38
N LEU A 352 13.75 1.75 8.60
CA LEU A 352 13.39 3.09 9.10
C LEU A 352 14.58 3.84 9.70
N SER A 353 15.71 3.15 9.94
CA SER A 353 16.96 3.79 10.38
C SER A 353 17.66 4.52 9.23
N VAL A 354 17.46 4.04 8.00
CA VAL A 354 17.83 4.68 6.74
C VAL A 354 16.55 4.81 5.92
N PRO A 355 15.73 5.88 6.10
CA PRO A 355 14.33 6.00 5.66
C PRO A 355 14.06 5.40 4.27
N LYS A 356 13.86 4.08 4.23
CA LYS A 356 13.68 3.26 3.05
C LYS A 356 12.45 2.44 3.34
N ILE A 357 11.45 2.62 2.52
CA ILE A 357 10.17 1.97 2.70
C ILE A 357 9.81 1.25 1.42
N ARG A 358 9.48 -0.03 1.55
CA ARG A 358 8.85 -0.78 0.49
C ARG A 358 7.47 -1.23 0.94
N PHE A 359 6.46 -0.91 0.14
CA PHE A 359 5.14 -1.48 0.34
C PHE A 359 5.16 -2.98 0.00
N ALA A 360 4.43 -3.78 0.76
CA ALA A 360 4.18 -5.15 0.40
C ALA A 360 3.09 -5.22 -0.67
N SER A 361 3.10 -6.32 -1.41
CA SER A 361 2.06 -6.69 -2.36
C SER A 361 1.61 -8.12 -2.15
N ASP A 362 0.38 -8.42 -2.58
CA ASP A 362 -0.10 -9.78 -2.62
C ASP A 362 0.52 -10.60 -3.76
N GLY A 363 0.06 -11.85 -3.93
CA GLY A 363 0.53 -12.74 -5.00
C GLY A 363 0.20 -12.28 -6.43
N GLN A 364 -0.60 -11.23 -6.61
CA GLN A 364 -0.90 -10.59 -7.88
C GLN A 364 -0.21 -9.23 -8.04
N ASN A 365 0.76 -8.93 -7.17
CA ASN A 365 1.45 -7.65 -7.06
C ASN A 365 0.56 -6.48 -6.64
N VAL A 366 -0.65 -6.70 -6.11
CA VAL A 366 -1.51 -5.61 -5.64
C VAL A 366 -0.92 -4.99 -4.36
N PRO A 367 -0.55 -3.70 -4.34
CA PRO A 367 0.05 -3.07 -3.17
C PRO A 367 -1.01 -2.74 -2.11
N LEU A 368 -0.58 -2.62 -0.85
CA LEU A 368 -1.41 -2.11 0.26
C LEU A 368 -2.71 -2.90 0.51
N GLY A 369 -2.79 -4.14 0.01
CA GLY A 369 -3.99 -4.96 0.08
C GLY A 369 -5.22 -4.29 -0.56
N LEU A 370 -5.00 -3.47 -1.59
CA LEU A 370 -6.02 -2.70 -2.28
C LEU A 370 -7.12 -3.62 -2.86
N LYS A 371 -8.38 -3.28 -2.59
CA LYS A 371 -9.56 -4.01 -3.04
C LYS A 371 -10.61 -3.05 -3.57
N LEU A 372 -11.13 -3.37 -4.74
CA LEU A 372 -12.30 -2.73 -5.33
C LEU A 372 -13.52 -3.59 -5.06
N GLU A 373 -14.58 -2.98 -4.55
CA GLU A 373 -15.86 -3.63 -4.32
C GLU A 373 -17.00 -2.73 -4.78
N ILE A 374 -18.04 -3.30 -5.37
CA ILE A 374 -19.33 -2.62 -5.52
C ILE A 374 -20.23 -3.12 -4.40
N VAL A 375 -20.71 -2.18 -3.58
CA VAL A 375 -21.55 -2.47 -2.42
C VAL A 375 -22.94 -1.88 -2.62
N SER A 376 -23.95 -2.54 -2.05
CA SER A 376 -25.29 -1.96 -1.92
C SER A 376 -25.31 -0.88 -0.84
N LYS A 377 -26.02 0.22 -1.08
CA LYS A 377 -26.15 1.37 -0.18
C LYS A 377 -27.02 1.10 1.04
#